data_AF-A0A9D0RAL3-F1
#
_entry.id   AF-A0A9D0RAL3-F1
#
_cell.length_a   1.000
_cell.length_b   1.000
_cell.length_c   1.000
_cell.angle_alpha   90.00
_cell.angle_beta   90.00
_cell.angle_gamma   90.00
#
_symmetry.space_group_name_H-M   'P 1'
#
loop_
_entity.id
_entity.type
_entity.pdbx_description
1 polymer ?
#
loop_
_entity_poly.entity_id
_entity_poly.type
_entity_poly.pdbx_seq_one_letter_code
_entity_poly.pdbx_strand_id
1 'polypeptide(L)'
;MPVQIKPFAALLCGTLFACSAFAGAPVKKTIEELYQDKAVLSGQQVQVSGEVVKVTNGVMKRNFLHLQDGTGHQGSNDLTVTSQDTAHIGDRVVITGTVATDVDFGMGYSYPLLVEKATIAKAATGH
;
A
#
# COMPACT_ATOMS: atom_id res chain seq x y z
N MET A 1 -44.81 -41.35 -24.97
CA MET A 1 -44.23 -40.01 -25.21
C MET A 1 -44.66 -39.12 -24.03
N PRO A 2 -43.85 -38.20 -23.51
CA PRO A 2 -42.56 -38.43 -22.84
C PRO A 2 -42.47 -37.69 -21.47
N VAL A 3 -41.33 -37.83 -20.75
CA VAL A 3 -40.74 -36.89 -19.77
C VAL A 3 -41.39 -36.85 -18.36
N GLN A 4 -40.75 -36.96 -17.19
CA GLN A 4 -39.36 -37.07 -16.67
C GLN A 4 -39.50 -37.63 -15.21
N ILE A 5 -38.84 -38.70 -14.79
CA ILE A 5 -37.52 -38.77 -14.11
C ILE A 5 -37.22 -37.63 -13.09
N LYS A 6 -37.64 -37.90 -11.84
CA LYS A 6 -36.87 -37.96 -10.57
C LYS A 6 -36.10 -36.75 -9.99
N PRO A 7 -36.00 -36.72 -8.63
CA PRO A 7 -35.65 -35.56 -7.80
C PRO A 7 -34.14 -35.45 -7.57
N PHE A 8 -33.58 -34.25 -7.39
CA PHE A 8 -32.25 -34.08 -6.79
C PHE A 8 -31.94 -32.60 -6.49
N ALA A 9 -30.99 -32.38 -5.57
CA ALA A 9 -30.40 -31.13 -5.08
C ALA A 9 -31.21 -30.45 -3.96
N ALA A 10 -30.95 -30.64 -2.66
CA ALA A 10 -29.69 -30.76 -1.92
C ALA A 10 -28.74 -29.56 -2.12
N LEU A 11 -28.19 -29.09 -0.98
CA LEU A 11 -26.95 -28.32 -0.88
C LEU A 11 -27.09 -26.83 -1.30
N LEU A 12 -26.65 -25.80 -0.58
CA LEU A 12 -25.65 -25.66 0.48
C LEU A 12 -26.11 -24.57 1.47
N CYS A 13 -25.76 -24.81 2.74
CA CYS A 13 -25.45 -23.77 3.71
C CYS A 13 -24.60 -22.69 3.04
N GLY A 14 -25.15 -21.48 2.90
CA GLY A 14 -24.40 -20.30 2.48
C GLY A 14 -23.39 -19.97 3.56
N THR A 15 -22.22 -20.62 3.50
CA THR A 15 -21.08 -20.28 4.32
C THR A 15 -20.76 -18.82 4.04
N LEU A 16 -20.96 -17.99 5.06
CA LEU A 16 -20.25 -16.73 5.22
C LEU A 16 -18.81 -16.95 4.75
N PHE A 17 -18.46 -16.40 3.60
CA PHE A 17 -17.07 -16.11 3.34
C PHE A 17 -16.75 -15.02 4.36
N ALA A 18 -16.17 -15.46 5.48
CA ALA A 18 -15.62 -14.60 6.49
C ALA A 18 -14.83 -13.53 5.74
N CYS A 19 -15.22 -12.28 5.94
CA CYS A 19 -14.31 -11.17 5.76
C CYS A 19 -13.14 -11.48 6.69
N SER A 20 -12.14 -12.18 6.17
CA SER A 20 -10.86 -12.35 6.82
C SER A 20 -10.35 -10.94 7.00
N ALA A 21 -10.56 -10.41 8.20
CA ALA A 21 -9.80 -9.30 8.70
C ALA A 21 -8.35 -9.75 8.69
N PHE A 22 -7.69 -9.57 7.55
CA PHE A 22 -6.24 -9.61 7.43
C PHE A 22 -5.72 -8.38 8.16
N ALA A 23 -5.80 -8.41 9.48
CA ALA A 23 -4.84 -7.73 10.34
C ALA A 23 -3.56 -8.58 10.34
N GLY A 24 -3.00 -8.80 9.15
CA GLY A 24 -1.64 -9.32 9.01
C GLY A 24 -0.70 -8.24 9.53
N ALA A 25 0.31 -8.62 10.31
CA ALA A 25 1.38 -7.71 10.68
C ALA A 25 1.92 -7.00 9.42
N PRO A 26 2.31 -5.71 9.51
CA PRO A 26 2.73 -4.97 8.33
C PRO A 26 3.91 -5.67 7.69
N VAL A 27 3.75 -6.05 6.42
CA VAL A 27 4.77 -6.80 5.69
C VAL A 27 5.93 -5.84 5.42
N LYS A 28 7.12 -6.17 5.95
CA LYS A 28 8.34 -5.39 5.68
C LYS A 28 8.81 -5.70 4.27
N LYS A 29 8.89 -4.67 3.42
CA LYS A 29 9.28 -4.79 2.00
C LYS A 29 10.20 -3.64 1.61
N THR A 30 11.07 -3.89 0.63
CA THR A 30 11.84 -2.82 -0.02
C THR A 30 10.97 -2.07 -1.02
N ILE A 31 11.40 -0.89 -1.44
CA ILE A 31 10.67 -0.11 -2.46
C ILE A 31 10.60 -0.89 -3.77
N GLU A 32 11.68 -1.56 -4.17
CA GLU A 32 11.68 -2.38 -5.37
C GLU A 32 10.65 -3.51 -5.31
N GLU A 33 10.62 -4.26 -4.19
CA GLU A 33 9.64 -5.35 -4.00
C GLU A 33 8.21 -4.82 -4.02
N LEU A 34 7.96 -3.63 -3.45
CA LEU A 34 6.63 -3.01 -3.54
C LEU A 34 6.22 -2.72 -4.99
N TYR A 35 7.15 -2.28 -5.84
CA TYR A 35 6.86 -2.04 -7.25
C TYR A 35 6.59 -3.33 -8.03
N GLN A 36 7.29 -4.42 -7.70
CA GLN A 36 7.07 -5.75 -8.29
C GLN A 36 5.74 -6.36 -7.84
N ASP A 37 5.46 -6.31 -6.53
CA ASP A 37 4.30 -6.96 -5.90
C ASP A 37 3.09 -6.03 -5.72
N LYS A 38 3.10 -4.81 -6.30
CA LYS A 38 2.05 -3.78 -6.08
C LYS A 38 0.63 -4.29 -6.29
N ALA A 39 0.41 -5.16 -7.28
CA ALA A 39 -0.90 -5.73 -7.59
C ALA A 39 -1.38 -6.70 -6.48
N VAL A 40 -0.45 -7.41 -5.85
CA VAL A 40 -0.73 -8.36 -4.76
C VAL A 40 -0.90 -7.62 -3.43
N LEU A 41 -0.13 -6.55 -3.23
CA LEU A 41 -0.10 -5.76 -2.01
C LEU A 41 -1.17 -4.66 -1.97
N SER A 42 -1.86 -4.39 -3.07
CA SER A 42 -2.94 -3.40 -3.12
C SER A 42 -4.00 -3.68 -2.05
N GLY A 43 -4.29 -2.68 -1.23
CA GLY A 43 -5.17 -2.77 -0.06
C GLY A 43 -4.53 -3.36 1.21
N GLN A 44 -3.26 -3.78 1.18
CA GLN A 44 -2.55 -4.33 2.33
C GLN A 44 -1.70 -3.29 3.05
N GLN A 45 -1.48 -3.51 4.35
CA GLN A 45 -0.58 -2.69 5.15
C GLN A 45 0.86 -3.17 4.99
N VAL A 46 1.75 -2.28 4.56
CA VAL A 46 3.18 -2.55 4.37
C VAL A 46 4.02 -1.62 5.22
N GLN A 47 5.21 -2.09 5.58
CA GLN A 47 6.23 -1.29 6.25
C GLN A 47 7.46 -1.18 5.35
N VAL A 48 7.91 0.05 5.14
CA VAL A 48 9.07 0.37 4.31
C VAL A 48 9.99 1.25 5.12
N SER A 49 11.30 1.08 4.94
CA SER A 49 12.30 2.00 5.48
C SER A 49 12.99 2.71 4.32
N GLY A 50 13.12 4.03 4.41
CA GLY A 50 13.75 4.82 3.37
C GLY A 50 14.23 6.17 3.88
N GLU A 51 15.05 6.82 3.07
CA GLU A 51 15.43 8.22 3.24
C GLU A 51 14.43 9.11 2.52
N VAL A 52 14.03 10.19 3.18
CA VAL A 52 13.11 11.17 2.61
C VAL A 52 13.89 12.08 1.66
N VAL A 53 13.59 12.04 0.36
CA VAL A 53 14.28 12.88 -0.65
C VAL A 53 13.51 14.14 -1.00
N LYS A 54 12.18 14.12 -0.81
CA LYS A 54 11.30 15.25 -1.11
C LYS A 54 10.04 15.18 -0.26
N VAL A 55 9.58 16.34 0.18
CA VAL A 55 8.35 16.48 0.97
C VAL A 55 7.53 17.62 0.43
N THR A 56 6.24 17.37 0.20
CA THR A 56 5.25 18.35 -0.23
C THR A 56 4.09 18.33 0.74
N ASN A 57 4.04 19.32 1.63
CA ASN A 57 3.00 19.40 2.67
C ASN A 57 1.76 20.15 2.17
N GLY A 58 0.58 19.79 2.67
CA GLY A 58 -0.66 20.56 2.45
C GLY A 58 -1.40 20.32 1.12
N VAL A 59 -1.05 19.28 0.36
CA VAL A 59 -1.79 18.90 -0.86
C VAL A 59 -3.03 18.11 -0.45
N MET A 60 -4.24 18.60 -0.76
CA MET A 60 -5.51 17.93 -0.40
C MET A 60 -5.62 17.54 1.10
N LYS A 61 -5.14 18.40 2.00
CA LYS A 61 -5.10 18.17 3.47
C LYS A 61 -4.24 16.98 3.92
N ARG A 62 -3.31 16.53 3.08
CA ARG A 62 -2.32 15.49 3.40
C ARG A 62 -0.93 15.91 2.94
N ASN A 63 0.09 15.25 3.47
CA ASN A 63 1.49 15.47 3.09
C ASN A 63 1.91 14.35 2.15
N PHE A 64 2.64 14.71 1.09
CA PHE A 64 3.22 13.78 0.13
C PHE A 64 4.73 13.72 0.38
N LEU A 65 5.21 12.54 0.75
CA LEU A 65 6.62 12.27 0.98
C LEU A 65 7.10 11.32 -0.11
N HIS A 66 8.24 11.64 -0.69
CA HIS A 66 8.97 10.76 -1.59
C HIS A 66 10.12 10.14 -0.82
N LEU A 67 10.12 8.81 -0.74
CA LEU A 67 11.16 8.05 -0.06
C LEU A 67 11.96 7.22 -1.05
N GLN A 68 13.26 7.08 -0.75
CA GLN A 68 14.18 6.22 -1.50
C GLN A 68 14.98 5.38 -0.51
N ASP A 69 15.13 4.09 -0.78
CA ASP A 69 15.88 3.15 0.06
C ASP A 69 17.21 2.73 -0.58
N GLY A 70 17.49 3.20 -1.80
CA GLY A 70 18.68 2.87 -2.58
C GLY A 70 18.61 1.52 -3.32
N THR A 71 17.51 0.77 -3.19
CA THR A 71 17.33 -0.53 -3.88
C THR A 71 16.68 -0.37 -5.25
N GLY A 72 15.86 0.67 -5.45
CA GLY A 72 15.17 0.86 -6.72
C GLY A 72 16.05 1.37 -7.87
N HIS A 73 15.59 1.13 -9.10
CA HIS A 73 16.22 1.57 -10.34
C HIS A 73 15.54 2.83 -10.89
N GLN A 74 16.01 3.38 -12.02
CA GLN A 74 15.40 4.55 -12.65
C GLN A 74 13.90 4.30 -12.92
N GLY A 75 13.03 4.96 -12.16
CA GLY A 75 11.57 4.81 -12.24
C GLY A 75 10.93 3.89 -11.19
N SER A 76 11.70 3.16 -10.39
CA SER A 76 11.24 2.37 -9.23
C SER A 76 11.97 2.71 -7.94
N ASN A 77 12.78 3.75 -7.93
CA ASN A 77 13.53 4.23 -6.78
C ASN A 77 12.77 5.23 -5.91
N ASP A 78 11.66 5.77 -6.39
CA ASP A 78 10.85 6.76 -5.69
C ASP A 78 9.52 6.15 -5.26
N LEU A 79 9.30 6.06 -3.95
CA LEU A 79 8.02 5.68 -3.36
C LEU A 79 7.26 6.92 -2.91
N THR A 80 6.08 7.15 -3.49
CA THR A 80 5.18 8.23 -3.04
C THR A 80 4.30 7.74 -1.89
N VAL A 81 4.31 8.51 -0.81
CA VAL A 81 3.65 8.17 0.44
C VAL A 81 2.85 9.35 0.93
N THR A 82 1.61 9.11 1.32
CA THR A 82 0.75 10.13 1.92
C THR A 82 0.56 9.88 3.41
N SER A 83 0.81 10.93 4.20
CA SER A 83 0.70 10.91 5.65
C SER A 83 0.03 12.19 6.16
N GLN A 84 -0.51 12.13 7.38
CA GLN A 84 -0.86 13.34 8.15
C GLN A 84 0.36 13.91 8.87
N ASP A 85 1.34 13.06 9.15
CA ASP A 85 2.62 13.45 9.72
C ASP A 85 3.54 13.97 8.60
N THR A 86 4.63 14.62 8.99
CA THR A 86 5.67 15.10 8.08
C THR A 86 7.04 14.67 8.59
N ALA A 87 8.04 14.69 7.71
CA ALA A 87 9.43 14.38 8.02
C ALA A 87 10.34 15.38 7.30
N HIS A 88 11.64 15.40 7.64
CA HIS A 88 12.59 16.27 6.97
C HIS A 88 13.29 15.52 5.84
N ILE A 89 13.68 16.27 4.81
CA ILE A 89 14.52 15.74 3.74
C ILE A 89 15.87 15.31 4.35
N GLY A 90 16.34 14.11 3.99
CA GLY A 90 17.54 13.47 4.54
C GLY A 90 17.28 12.61 5.79
N ASP A 91 16.09 12.66 6.40
CA ASP A 91 15.77 11.77 7.51
C ASP A 91 15.56 10.34 7.01
N ARG A 92 16.18 9.37 7.69
CA ARG A 92 15.86 7.95 7.52
C ARG A 92 14.69 7.58 8.42
N VAL A 93 13.58 7.20 7.81
CA VAL A 93 12.33 6.90 8.51
C VAL A 93 11.81 5.52 8.12
N VAL A 94 11.03 4.93 9.03
CA VAL A 94 10.24 3.73 8.79
C VAL A 94 8.79 4.16 8.67
N ILE A 95 8.21 3.95 7.51
CA ILE A 95 6.82 4.29 7.20
C ILE A 95 5.99 3.03 7.15
N THR A 96 4.82 3.07 7.78
CA THR A 96 3.85 1.98 7.74
C THR A 96 2.52 2.51 7.24
N GLY A 97 2.01 1.99 6.12
CA GLY A 97 0.79 2.50 5.50
C GLY A 97 0.13 1.46 4.60
N THR A 98 -1.00 1.82 4.00
CA THR A 98 -1.75 0.93 3.11
C THR A 98 -1.33 1.16 1.67
N VAL A 99 -0.98 0.12 0.93
CA VAL A 99 -0.67 0.25 -0.50
C VAL A 99 -1.95 0.47 -1.28
N ALA A 100 -1.94 1.47 -2.15
CA ALA A 100 -2.98 1.78 -3.09
C ALA A 100 -2.35 1.83 -4.49
N THR A 101 -2.92 1.09 -5.43
CA THR A 101 -2.50 1.10 -6.84
C THR A 101 -3.56 1.80 -7.69
N ASP A 102 -3.15 2.31 -8.84
CA ASP A 102 -4.05 2.95 -9.81
C ASP A 102 -4.86 4.11 -9.18
N VAL A 103 -4.22 4.87 -8.29
CA VAL A 103 -4.86 5.98 -7.59
C VAL A 103 -4.94 7.18 -8.52
N ASP A 104 -6.16 7.60 -8.85
CA ASP A 104 -6.42 8.80 -9.62
C ASP A 104 -6.84 9.95 -8.70
N PHE A 105 -6.04 11.03 -8.68
CA PHE A 105 -6.41 12.28 -8.01
C PHE A 105 -7.16 13.26 -8.92
N GLY A 106 -7.42 12.87 -10.16
CA GLY A 106 -8.03 13.71 -11.20
C GLY A 106 -7.02 14.63 -11.87
N MET A 107 -7.48 15.39 -12.86
CA MET A 107 -6.65 16.36 -13.61
C MET A 107 -5.40 15.76 -14.28
N GLY A 108 -5.39 14.45 -14.54
CA GLY A 108 -4.26 13.73 -15.15
C GLY A 108 -3.20 13.26 -14.14
N TYR A 109 -3.43 13.37 -12.83
CA TYR A 109 -2.52 12.88 -11.81
C TYR A 109 -2.90 11.47 -11.36
N SER A 110 -2.37 10.47 -12.07
CA SER A 110 -2.52 9.06 -11.72
C SER A 110 -1.23 8.50 -11.15
N TYR A 111 -1.32 7.82 -10.01
CA TYR A 111 -0.20 7.17 -9.34
C TYR A 111 -0.35 5.65 -9.46
N PRO A 112 0.58 4.95 -10.15
CA PRO A 112 0.52 3.50 -10.27
C PRO A 112 0.79 2.79 -8.94
N LEU A 113 1.49 3.44 -8.01
CA LEU A 113 1.77 2.98 -6.67
C LEU A 113 1.78 4.18 -5.72
N LEU A 114 1.00 4.09 -4.65
CA LEU A 114 0.90 5.09 -3.60
C LEU A 114 0.74 4.36 -2.26
N VAL A 115 1.39 4.85 -1.20
CA VAL A 115 1.08 4.37 0.16
C VAL A 115 0.22 5.43 0.86
N GLU A 116 -0.98 5.06 1.28
CA GLU A 116 -1.91 5.96 1.96
C GLU A 116 -1.96 5.74 3.47
N LYS A 117 -2.34 6.82 4.16
CA LYS A 117 -2.50 6.86 5.63
C LYS A 117 -1.26 6.33 6.35
N ALA A 118 -0.08 6.66 5.82
CA ALA A 118 1.16 6.18 6.39
C ALA A 118 1.45 6.86 7.72
N THR A 119 1.93 6.10 8.69
CA THR A 119 2.51 6.62 9.93
C THR A 119 4.02 6.63 9.82
N ILE A 120 4.65 7.71 10.25
CA ILE A 120 6.10 7.89 10.19
C ILE A 120 6.70 7.55 11.55
N ALA A 121 7.59 6.56 11.60
CA ALA A 121 8.44 6.26 12.75
C ALA A 121 9.88 6.65 12.43
N LYS A 122 10.52 7.42 13.31
CA LYS A 122 11.94 7.76 13.14
C LYS A 122 12.76 6.47 13.28
N ALA A 123 13.60 6.15 12.29
CA ALA A 123 14.57 5.07 12.49
C ALA A 123 15.52 5.55 13.59
N ALA A 124 15.56 4.86 14.73
CA ALA A 124 16.39 5.24 15.86
C ALA A 124 17.84 5.36 15.38
N THR A 125 18.27 6.59 15.13
CA THR A 125 19.65 6.91 14.77
C THR A 125 20.29 7.20 16.10
N GLY A 126 20.98 6.19 16.65
CA GLY A 126 21.76 6.34 17.86
C GLY A 126 22.74 7.51 17.68
N HIS A 127 22.76 8.39 18.67
CA HIS A 127 23.71 9.49 18.79
C HIS A 127 25.15 8.99 18.82
#